data_AF-A0A3B8RZ09-F1
#
_entry.id   AF-A0A3B8RZ09-F1
#
_cell.length_a   1.000
_cell.length_b   1.000
_cell.length_c   1.000
_cell.angle_alpha   90.00
_cell.angle_beta   90.00
_cell.angle_gamma   90.00
#
_symmetry.space_group_name_H-M   'P 1'
#
loop_
_entity.id
_entity.type
_entity.pdbx_description
1 polymer ?
#
loop_
_entity_poly.entity_id
_entity_poly.type
_entity_poly.pdbx_seq_one_letter_code
_entity_poly.pdbx_strand_id
1 'polypeptide(L)'
;MNTKKFLTAFVVVFVLLEITNYLIHGVILSSTYAEEGVKQIFRPVEEMQSKMWIVWLTDLVWAFFFTFIFVKGYENKGIIEGVKYGVYIGLFYSLVMSYQGYAMFPMPYSLALLWFIIGFVQSIVFGVAAAMIYKPKEAAV
;
A
#
# COMPACT_ATOMS: atom_id res chain seq x y z
N MET A 1 -20.97 11.14 -1.39
CA MET A 1 -19.80 10.62 -2.13
C MET A 1 -20.03 10.78 -3.63
N ASN A 2 -19.05 11.30 -4.37
CA ASN A 2 -19.12 11.31 -5.85
C ASN A 2 -18.63 9.96 -6.39
N THR A 3 -19.55 9.13 -6.90
CA THR A 3 -19.24 7.75 -7.32
C THR A 3 -18.22 7.69 -8.46
N LYS A 4 -18.30 8.59 -9.44
CA LYS A 4 -17.33 8.61 -10.56
C LYS A 4 -15.92 8.90 -10.05
N LYS A 5 -15.77 9.96 -9.26
CA LYS A 5 -14.47 10.33 -8.68
C LYS A 5 -13.93 9.27 -7.72
N PHE A 6 -14.81 8.65 -6.93
CA PHE A 6 -14.45 7.52 -6.07
C PHE A 6 -13.87 6.36 -6.88
N LEU A 7 -14.58 5.92 -7.94
CA LEU A 7 -14.11 4.83 -8.79
C LEU A 7 -12.79 5.17 -9.49
N THR A 8 -12.62 6.41 -9.98
CA THR A 8 -11.35 6.85 -10.56
C THR A 8 -10.22 6.84 -9.53
N ALA A 9 -10.44 7.34 -8.32
CA ALA A 9 -9.44 7.34 -7.25
C ALA A 9 -9.05 5.91 -6.87
N PHE A 10 -10.03 5.02 -6.73
CA PHE A 10 -9.82 3.60 -6.43
C PHE A 10 -8.95 2.92 -7.48
N VAL A 11 -9.29 3.06 -8.77
CA VAL A 11 -8.52 2.46 -9.86
C VAL A 11 -7.09 2.98 -9.87
N VAL A 12 -6.89 4.29 -9.68
CA VAL A 12 -5.54 4.85 -9.67
C VAL A 12 -4.74 4.39 -8.45
N VAL A 13 -5.34 4.34 -7.26
CA VAL A 13 -4.67 3.79 -6.07
C VAL A 13 -4.28 2.33 -6.29
N PHE A 14 -5.15 1.51 -6.87
CA PHE A 14 -4.86 0.11 -7.19
C PHE A 14 -3.70 -0.01 -8.19
N VAL A 15 -3.72 0.75 -9.28
CA VAL A 15 -2.64 0.73 -10.28
C VAL A 15 -1.31 1.20 -9.67
N LEU A 16 -1.34 2.24 -8.85
CA LEU A 16 -0.14 2.70 -8.12
C LEU A 16 0.38 1.64 -7.16
N LEU A 17 -0.51 0.93 -6.46
CA LEU A 17 -0.16 -0.17 -5.57
C LEU A 17 0.58 -1.27 -6.33
N GLU A 18 0.02 -1.77 -7.43
CA GLU A 18 0.63 -2.83 -8.23
C GLU A 18 1.98 -2.40 -8.84
N ILE A 19 2.06 -1.19 -9.40
CA ILE A 19 3.31 -0.65 -9.97
C ILE A 19 4.38 -0.53 -8.89
N THR A 20 4.04 0.05 -7.75
CA THR A 20 5.01 0.23 -6.66
C THR A 20 5.40 -1.09 -6.02
N ASN A 21 4.46 -2.03 -5.82
CA ASN A 21 4.76 -3.38 -5.34
C ASN A 21 5.74 -4.11 -6.27
N TYR A 22 5.54 -4.04 -7.59
CA TYR A 22 6.49 -4.62 -8.54
C TYR A 22 7.87 -3.94 -8.45
N LEU A 23 7.93 -2.61 -8.46
CA LEU A 23 9.20 -1.89 -8.38
C LEU A 23 9.94 -2.16 -7.06
N ILE A 24 9.23 -2.18 -5.95
CA ILE A 24 9.80 -2.41 -4.62
C ILE A 24 10.23 -3.87 -4.46
N HIS A 25 9.32 -4.81 -4.66
CA HIS A 25 9.57 -6.22 -4.33
C HIS A 25 10.23 -6.99 -5.46
N GLY A 26 9.89 -6.68 -6.71
CA GLY A 26 10.44 -7.34 -7.89
C GLY A 26 11.76 -6.75 -8.38
N VAL A 27 12.03 -5.47 -8.11
CA VAL A 27 13.27 -4.80 -8.57
C VAL A 27 14.16 -4.44 -7.39
N ILE A 28 13.74 -3.53 -6.50
CA ILE A 28 14.59 -2.95 -5.45
C ILE A 28 15.01 -3.99 -4.40
N LEU A 29 14.09 -4.82 -3.93
CA LEU A 29 14.32 -5.82 -2.88
C LEU A 29 14.64 -7.21 -3.43
N SER A 30 14.73 -7.37 -4.75
CA SER A 30 14.95 -8.67 -5.39
C SER A 30 16.23 -9.35 -4.89
N SER A 31 17.33 -8.59 -4.77
CA SER A 31 18.60 -9.08 -4.24
C SER A 31 18.52 -9.39 -2.75
N THR A 32 17.83 -8.56 -1.96
CA THR A 32 17.62 -8.79 -0.52
C THR A 32 16.82 -10.07 -0.28
N TYR A 33 15.84 -10.39 -1.12
CA TYR A 33 15.08 -11.62 -1.04
C TYR A 33 15.86 -12.88 -1.43
N ALA A 34 16.95 -12.73 -2.19
CA ALA A 34 17.83 -13.83 -2.55
C ALA A 34 18.85 -14.17 -1.46
N GLU A 35 19.07 -13.30 -0.47
CA GLU A 35 19.97 -13.55 0.67
C GLU A 35 19.50 -14.76 1.48
N GLU A 36 20.42 -15.64 1.86
CA GLU A 36 20.10 -16.92 2.52
C GLU A 36 19.28 -16.75 3.80
N GLY A 37 19.61 -15.71 4.60
CA GLY A 37 18.88 -15.36 5.82
C GLY A 37 17.43 -14.91 5.61
N VAL A 38 17.09 -14.47 4.39
CA VAL A 38 15.78 -13.92 4.02
C VAL A 38 14.98 -14.90 3.17
N LYS A 39 15.62 -15.57 2.22
CA LYS A 39 15.00 -16.51 1.27
C LYS A 39 14.19 -17.60 1.97
N GLN A 40 14.69 -18.10 3.09
CA GLN A 40 14.07 -19.15 3.90
C GLN A 40 12.73 -18.77 4.57
N ILE A 41 12.40 -17.47 4.62
CA ILE A 41 11.12 -16.98 5.16
C ILE A 41 9.97 -17.22 4.17
N PHE A 42 10.29 -17.22 2.87
CA PHE A 42 9.30 -17.28 1.81
C PHE A 42 9.01 -18.72 1.39
N ARG A 43 7.81 -18.91 0.81
CA ARG A 43 7.48 -20.15 0.12
C ARG A 43 8.44 -20.37 -1.06
N PRO A 44 8.66 -21.64 -1.49
CA PRO A 44 9.33 -21.91 -2.75
C PRO A 44 8.73 -21.11 -3.91
N VAL A 45 9.56 -20.64 -4.84
CA VAL A 45 9.15 -19.69 -5.89
C VAL A 45 7.98 -20.21 -6.71
N GLU A 46 8.01 -21.46 -7.13
CA GLU A 46 6.92 -22.09 -7.91
C GLU A 46 5.59 -22.08 -7.14
N GLU A 47 5.66 -22.39 -5.84
CA GLU A 47 4.48 -22.38 -4.99
C GLU A 47 3.95 -20.96 -4.77
N MET A 48 4.83 -19.98 -4.57
CA MET A 48 4.47 -18.57 -4.47
C MET A 48 3.79 -18.08 -5.75
N GLN A 49 4.36 -18.37 -6.92
CA GLN A 49 3.81 -17.99 -8.22
C GLN A 49 2.41 -18.57 -8.44
N SER A 50 2.18 -19.83 -8.06
CA SER A 50 0.84 -20.46 -8.13
C SER A 50 -0.23 -19.75 -7.27
N LYS A 51 0.19 -18.91 -6.32
CA LYS A 51 -0.66 -18.20 -5.36
C LYS A 51 -0.69 -16.69 -5.57
N MET A 52 -0.02 -16.15 -6.59
CA MET A 52 0.03 -14.69 -6.83
C MET A 52 -1.35 -14.08 -7.08
N TRP A 53 -2.30 -14.85 -7.59
CA TRP A 53 -3.69 -14.40 -7.74
C TRP A 53 -4.34 -13.99 -6.40
N ILE A 54 -3.91 -14.58 -5.27
CA ILE A 54 -4.36 -14.19 -3.94
C ILE A 54 -3.90 -12.77 -3.63
N VAL A 55 -2.64 -12.45 -3.95
CA VAL A 55 -2.05 -11.13 -3.73
C VAL A 55 -2.83 -10.07 -4.50
N TRP A 56 -3.04 -10.27 -5.81
CA TRP A 56 -3.79 -9.31 -6.65
C TRP A 56 -5.24 -9.13 -6.16
N LEU A 57 -5.89 -10.21 -5.72
CA LEU A 57 -7.24 -10.13 -5.18
C LEU A 57 -7.26 -9.34 -3.86
N THR A 58 -6.31 -9.58 -2.96
CA THR A 58 -6.21 -8.83 -1.70
C THR A 58 -5.82 -7.38 -1.90
N ASP A 59 -4.96 -7.08 -2.88
CA ASP A 59 -4.55 -5.72 -3.24
C ASP A 59 -5.73 -4.93 -3.81
N LEU A 60 -6.58 -5.57 -4.61
CA LEU A 60 -7.82 -4.97 -5.10
C LEU A 60 -8.77 -4.60 -3.95
N VAL A 61 -8.97 -5.53 -3.00
CA VAL A 61 -9.79 -5.31 -1.80
C VAL A 61 -9.20 -4.19 -0.94
N TRP A 62 -7.88 -4.21 -0.73
CA TRP A 62 -7.18 -3.21 0.04
C TRP A 62 -7.33 -1.82 -0.58
N ALA A 63 -7.08 -1.67 -1.88
CA ALA A 63 -7.19 -0.41 -2.59
C ALA A 63 -8.63 0.14 -2.56
N PHE A 64 -9.63 -0.74 -2.64
CA PHE A 64 -11.04 -0.36 -2.52
C PHE A 64 -11.33 0.24 -1.14
N PHE A 65 -10.98 -0.47 -0.06
CA PHE A 65 -11.27 -0.01 1.30
C PHE A 65 -10.41 1.19 1.71
N PHE A 66 -9.14 1.24 1.29
CA PHE A 66 -8.29 2.42 1.44
C PHE A 66 -8.98 3.67 0.88
N THR A 67 -9.42 3.58 -0.37
CA THR A 67 -10.09 4.71 -1.04
C THR A 67 -11.45 5.02 -0.40
N PHE A 68 -12.22 3.99 -0.03
CA PHE A 68 -13.53 4.16 0.57
C PHE A 68 -13.47 4.87 1.92
N ILE A 69 -12.55 4.45 2.79
CA ILE A 69 -12.34 5.07 4.11
C ILE A 69 -11.85 6.51 3.93
N PHE A 70 -10.89 6.74 3.04
CA PHE A 70 -10.44 8.11 2.70
C PHE A 70 -11.62 9.01 2.34
N VAL A 71 -12.45 8.58 1.38
CA VAL A 71 -13.57 9.38 0.88
C VAL A 71 -14.65 9.61 1.95
N LYS A 72 -14.85 8.65 2.87
CA LYS A 72 -15.77 8.81 4.00
C LYS A 72 -15.30 9.86 5.02
N GLY A 73 -13.99 9.99 5.20
CA GLY A 73 -13.38 10.97 6.09
C GLY A 73 -12.95 12.27 5.40
N TYR A 74 -13.20 12.45 4.10
CA TYR A 74 -12.70 13.59 3.34
C TYR A 74 -13.53 14.86 3.62
N GLU A 75 -12.87 15.88 4.19
CA GLU A 75 -13.46 17.15 4.63
C GLU A 75 -13.16 18.33 3.68
N ASN A 76 -12.58 18.03 2.51
CA ASN A 76 -12.32 19.00 1.46
C ASN A 76 -11.23 20.06 1.74
N LYS A 77 -10.25 19.73 2.58
CA LYS A 77 -9.06 20.54 2.91
C LYS A 77 -7.86 20.24 2.01
N GLY A 78 -8.07 19.47 0.93
CA GLY A 78 -7.07 19.22 -0.11
C GLY A 78 -6.07 18.12 0.24
N ILE A 79 -4.84 18.25 -0.28
CA ILE A 79 -3.82 17.18 -0.27
C ILE A 79 -3.39 16.78 1.15
N ILE A 80 -3.44 17.72 2.11
CA ILE A 80 -3.03 17.45 3.50
C ILE A 80 -3.85 16.34 4.16
N GLU A 81 -5.11 16.16 3.77
CA GLU A 81 -5.93 15.05 4.25
C GLU A 81 -5.43 13.71 3.73
N GLY A 82 -4.99 13.66 2.47
CA GLY A 82 -4.35 12.49 1.88
C GLY A 82 -3.08 12.09 2.64
N VAL A 83 -2.24 13.08 2.98
CA VAL A 83 -1.03 12.84 3.77
C VAL A 83 -1.38 12.29 5.16
N LYS A 84 -2.27 12.95 5.90
CA LYS A 84 -2.68 12.50 7.25
C LYS A 84 -3.29 11.11 7.21
N TYR A 85 -4.18 10.85 6.26
CA TYR A 85 -4.79 9.55 6.06
C TYR A 85 -3.75 8.47 5.75
N GLY A 86 -2.81 8.75 4.85
CA GLY A 86 -1.73 7.84 4.51
C GLY A 86 -0.80 7.55 5.70
N VAL A 87 -0.52 8.54 6.57
CA VAL A 87 0.21 8.32 7.82
C VAL A 87 -0.55 7.35 8.73
N TYR A 88 -1.86 7.55 8.92
CA TYR A 88 -2.67 6.66 9.76
C TYR A 88 -2.70 5.23 9.23
N ILE A 89 -2.91 5.05 7.92
CA ILE A 89 -2.89 3.71 7.32
C ILE A 89 -1.48 3.11 7.34
N GLY A 90 -0.43 3.89 7.11
CA GLY A 90 0.95 3.42 7.20
C GLY A 90 1.28 2.86 8.58
N LEU A 91 0.86 3.54 9.64
CA LEU A 91 1.01 3.06 11.02
C LEU A 91 0.07 1.89 11.35
N PHE A 92 -1.16 1.91 10.86
CA PHE A 92 -2.14 0.86 11.14
C PHE A 92 -1.82 -0.45 10.42
N TYR A 93 -1.43 -0.38 9.15
CA TYR A 93 -1.23 -1.54 8.29
C TYR A 93 0.25 -1.91 8.18
N SER A 94 1.10 -1.00 7.69
CA SER A 94 2.49 -1.34 7.34
C SER A 94 3.34 -1.63 8.57
N LEU A 95 3.21 -0.83 9.64
CA LEU A 95 3.91 -1.08 10.90
C LEU A 95 3.48 -2.41 11.51
N VAL A 96 2.16 -2.62 11.64
CA VAL A 96 1.59 -3.81 12.29
C VAL A 96 1.99 -5.07 11.53
N MET A 97 1.79 -5.10 10.20
CA MET A 97 2.11 -6.26 9.37
C MET A 97 3.61 -6.59 9.41
N SER A 98 4.49 -5.58 9.29
CA SER A 98 5.94 -5.80 9.26
C SER A 98 6.47 -6.32 10.60
N TYR A 99 6.04 -5.75 11.72
CA TYR A 99 6.53 -6.15 13.04
C TYR A 99 5.85 -7.42 13.57
N GLN A 100 4.61 -7.71 13.16
CA GLN A 100 4.02 -9.04 13.40
C GLN A 100 4.77 -10.10 12.60
N GLY A 101 5.13 -9.82 11.34
CA GLY A 101 5.98 -10.70 10.53
C GLY A 101 7.32 -10.99 11.21
N TYR A 102 7.97 -9.95 11.74
CA TYR A 102 9.20 -10.09 12.55
C TYR A 102 9.01 -10.97 13.79
N ALA A 103 7.89 -10.83 14.49
CA ALA A 103 7.62 -11.59 15.70
C ALA A 103 7.27 -13.06 15.43
N MET A 104 6.64 -13.36 14.30
CA MET A 104 6.10 -14.70 13.99
C MET A 104 7.02 -15.54 13.09
N PHE A 105 7.80 -14.91 12.22
CA PHE A 105 8.69 -15.58 11.28
C PHE A 105 10.14 -15.28 11.63
N PRO A 106 11.11 -16.13 11.22
CA PRO A 106 12.54 -15.89 11.43
C PRO A 106 13.06 -14.80 10.47
N MET A 107 12.46 -13.62 10.54
CA MET A 107 12.74 -12.48 9.68
C MET A 107 13.83 -11.60 10.29
N PRO A 108 14.86 -11.19 9.52
CA PRO A 108 15.81 -10.20 9.98
C PRO A 108 15.13 -8.86 10.31
N TYR A 109 15.55 -8.23 11.40
CA TYR A 109 15.02 -6.92 11.80
C TYR A 109 15.16 -5.86 10.70
N SER A 110 16.27 -5.89 9.95
CA SER A 110 16.51 -4.98 8.81
C SER A 110 15.40 -5.07 7.76
N LEU A 111 14.89 -6.27 7.48
CA LEU A 111 13.82 -6.47 6.52
C LEU A 111 12.48 -5.93 7.04
N ALA A 112 12.16 -6.20 8.31
CA ALA A 112 10.94 -5.71 8.94
C ALA A 112 10.90 -4.17 8.97
N LEU A 113 12.03 -3.54 9.34
CA LEU A 113 12.15 -2.09 9.34
C LEU A 113 12.00 -1.52 7.91
N LEU A 114 12.61 -2.18 6.92
CA LEU A 114 12.54 -1.75 5.52
C LEU A 114 11.13 -1.86 4.95
N TRP A 115 10.42 -2.97 5.21
CA TRP A 115 9.01 -3.15 4.84
C TRP A 115 8.11 -2.09 5.48
N PHE A 116 8.34 -1.78 6.76
CA PHE A 116 7.59 -0.72 7.42
C PHE A 116 7.83 0.64 6.74
N ILE A 117 9.09 1.06 6.58
CA ILE A 117 9.42 2.37 6.01
C ILE A 117 8.84 2.52 4.60
N ILE A 118 9.03 1.50 3.76
CA ILE A 118 8.55 1.53 2.38
C ILE A 118 7.02 1.55 2.34
N GLY A 119 6.34 0.65 3.08
CA GLY A 119 4.88 0.62 3.15
C GLY A 119 4.27 1.90 3.73
N PHE A 120 4.95 2.52 4.71
CA PHE A 120 4.56 3.81 5.28
C PHE A 120 4.61 4.93 4.23
N VAL A 121 5.72 5.03 3.47
CA VAL A 121 5.86 6.01 2.39
C VAL A 121 4.85 5.75 1.28
N GLN A 122 4.66 4.50 0.86
CA GLN A 122 3.64 4.12 -0.13
C GLN A 122 2.23 4.54 0.31
N SER A 123 1.87 4.31 1.58
CA SER A 123 0.56 4.70 2.12
C SER A 123 0.31 6.21 2.01
N ILE A 124 1.34 7.03 2.25
CA ILE A 124 1.28 8.49 2.06
C ILE A 124 1.08 8.84 0.58
N VAL A 125 1.84 8.22 -0.33
CA VAL A 125 1.70 8.44 -1.77
C VAL A 125 0.29 8.10 -2.26
N PHE A 126 -0.27 6.97 -1.82
CA PHE A 126 -1.63 6.58 -2.18
C PHE A 126 -2.69 7.53 -1.62
N GLY A 127 -2.51 8.01 -0.38
CA GLY A 127 -3.39 9.00 0.22
C GLY A 127 -3.38 10.33 -0.54
N VAL A 128 -2.19 10.79 -0.94
CA VAL A 128 -2.02 11.98 -1.80
C VAL A 128 -2.70 11.78 -3.15
N ALA A 129 -2.51 10.64 -3.80
CA ALA A 129 -3.18 10.31 -5.06
C ALA A 129 -4.70 10.34 -4.92
N ALA A 130 -5.25 9.71 -3.88
CA ALA A 130 -6.67 9.71 -3.59
C ALA A 130 -7.22 11.13 -3.40
N ALA A 131 -6.51 11.99 -2.66
CA ALA A 131 -6.90 13.38 -2.43
C ALA A 131 -6.89 14.23 -3.72
N MET A 132 -5.87 14.08 -4.56
CA MET A 132 -5.75 14.80 -5.84
C MET A 132 -6.84 14.41 -6.85
N ILE A 133 -7.28 13.15 -6.85
CA ILE A 133 -8.27 12.65 -7.79
C ILE A 133 -9.69 12.91 -7.28
N TYR A 134 -9.94 12.66 -6.00
CA TYR A 134 -11.26 12.90 -5.43
C TYR A 134 -11.59 14.39 -5.39
N LYS A 135 -10.59 15.24 -5.13
CA LYS A 135 -10.52 16.70 -5.36
C LYS A 135 -11.67 17.55 -4.79
N PRO A 136 -11.40 18.75 -4.26
CA PRO A 136 -12.43 19.75 -4.05
C PRO A 136 -13.24 20.01 -5.31
N LYS A 137 -14.56 20.19 -5.15
CA LYS A 137 -15.34 20.87 -6.19
C LYS A 137 -14.72 22.26 -6.29
N GLU A 138 -14.20 22.64 -7.46
CA GLU A 138 -13.85 24.04 -7.70
C GLU A 138 -15.08 24.87 -7.29
N ALA A 139 -14.88 25.85 -6.42
CA ALA A 139 -15.88 26.89 -6.25
C ALA A 139 -16.07 27.48 -7.65
N ALA A 140 -17.27 27.33 -8.20
CA ALA A 140 -17.62 28.01 -9.43
C ALA A 140 -17.38 29.50 -9.17
N VAL A 141 -16.40 30.08 -9.86
CA VAL A 141 -16.17 31.52 -9.90
C VAL A 141 -17.24 32.16 -10.76
#